data_AF-A0A8S1UEM8-F1
#
_entry.id   AF-A0A8S1UEM8-F1
#
_cell.length_a   1.000
_cell.length_b   1.000
_cell.length_c   1.000
_cell.angle_alpha   90.00
_cell.angle_beta   90.00
_cell.angle_gamma   90.00
#
_symmetry.space_group_name_H-M   'P 1'
#
loop_
_entity.id
_entity.type
_entity.pdbx_description
1 polymer ?
#
loop_
_entity_poly.entity_id
_entity_poly.type
_entity_poly.pdbx_seq_one_letter_code
_entity_poly.pdbx_strand_id
1 'polypeptide(L)' 'MLEFSAQNNVYPIVETFEFEDFPKAFDRMEKAQAKFRCVVNVGKWAQANGLWK' A
#
# COMPACT_ATOMS: atom_id res chain seq x y z
N MET A 1 -5.76 15.92 -10.58
CA MET A 1 -6.27 15.12 -9.43
C MET A 1 -5.18 14.93 -8.39
N LEU A 2 -4.07 14.24 -8.69
CA LEU A 2 -2.97 14.04 -7.72
C LEU A 2 -2.34 15.35 -7.22
N GLU A 3 -2.12 16.30 -8.12
CA GLU A 3 -1.58 17.63 -7.76
C GLU A 3 -2.50 18.38 -6.79
N PHE A 4 -3.81 18.39 -7.06
CA PHE A 4 -4.81 18.95 -6.16
C PHE A 4 -4.80 18.23 -4.81
N SER A 5 -4.78 16.90 -4.79
CA SER A 5 -4.74 16.12 -3.55
C SER A 5 -3.50 16.44 -2.71
N ALA A 6 -2.33 16.58 -3.35
CA ALA A 6 -1.10 16.97 -2.67
C ALA A 6 -1.18 18.40 -2.09
N GLN A 7 -1.70 19.36 -2.87
CA GLN A 7 -1.85 20.75 -2.44
C GLN A 7 -2.85 20.92 -1.29
N ASN A 8 -3.89 20.08 -1.25
CA ASN A 8 -4.98 20.17 -0.27
C ASN A 8 -4.88 19.12 0.84
N ASN A 9 -3.75 18.40 0.93
CA ASN A 9 -3.51 17.36 1.94
C ASN A 9 -4.59 16.27 1.98
N VAL A 10 -5.12 15.88 0.82
CA VAL A 10 -6.13 14.82 0.71
C VAL A 10 -5.41 13.50 0.48
N TYR A 11 -5.29 12.71 1.54
CA TYR A 11 -4.62 11.41 1.52
C TYR A 11 -5.58 10.28 1.93
N PRO A 12 -5.43 9.07 1.36
CA PRO A 12 -6.18 7.92 1.82
C PRO A 12 -5.70 7.50 3.22
N ILE A 13 -6.63 7.00 4.03
CA ILE A 13 -6.28 6.26 5.24
C ILE A 13 -5.90 4.84 4.82
N VAL A 14 -4.70 4.40 5.18
CA VAL A 14 -4.14 3.14 4.69
C VAL A 14 -3.67 2.22 5.82
N GLU A 15 -3.83 0.92 5.61
CA GLU A 15 -3.09 -0.13 6.31
C GLU A 15 -1.92 -0.56 5.42
N THR A 16 -0.71 -0.56 5.96
CA THR A 16 0.49 -0.92 5.20
C THR A 16 0.91 -2.35 5.52
N PHE A 17 1.30 -3.10 4.49
CA PHE A 17 1.79 -4.48 4.57
C PHE A 17 3.14 -4.58 3.86
N GLU A 18 4.02 -5.43 4.34
CA GLU A 18 5.24 -5.79 3.59
C GLU A 18 4.85 -6.69 2.40
N PHE A 19 5.74 -6.78 1.40
CA PHE A 19 5.45 -7.52 0.16
C PHE A 19 5.10 -8.99 0.41
N GLU A 20 5.79 -9.62 1.34
CA GLU A 20 5.60 -11.02 1.74
C GLU A 20 4.22 -11.27 2.38
N ASP A 21 3.61 -10.23 2.95
CA ASP A 21 2.30 -10.26 3.59
C ASP A 21 1.15 -9.91 2.64
N PHE A 22 1.41 -9.86 1.32
CA PHE A 22 0.36 -9.64 0.32
C PHE A 22 -0.88 -10.54 0.50
N PRO A 23 -0.75 -11.87 0.77
CA PRO A 23 -1.93 -12.70 0.98
C PRO A 23 -2.81 -12.23 2.15
N LYS A 24 -2.19 -11.72 3.23
CA LYS A 24 -2.94 -11.17 4.38
C LYS A 24 -3.67 -9.88 3.99
N ALA A 25 -3.04 -9.01 3.21
CA ALA A 25 -3.67 -7.79 2.71
C ALA A 25 -4.87 -8.10 1.81
N PHE A 26 -4.74 -9.12 0.95
CA PHE A 26 -5.80 -9.60 0.06
C PHE A 26 -7.01 -10.13 0.85
N ASP A 27 -6.76 -11.02 1.81
CA ASP A 27 -7.79 -11.59 2.69
C ASP A 27 -8.59 -10.50 3.45
N ARG A 28 -7.89 -9.48 3.97
CA ARG A 28 -8.54 -8.37 4.69
C ARG A 28 -9.45 -7.53 3.78
N MET A 29 -9.03 -7.31 2.54
CA MET A 29 -9.84 -6.59 1.55
C MET A 29 -11.06 -7.41 1.13
N GLU A 30 -10.89 -8.69 0.85
CA GLU A 30 -11.98 -9.60 0.44
C GLU A 30 -13.06 -9.71 1.53
N LYS A 31 -12.64 -9.79 2.80
CA LYS A 31 -13.55 -9.92 3.95
C LYS A 31 -14.13 -8.58 4.43
N ALA A 32 -13.88 -7.47 3.72
CA ALA A 32 -14.27 -6.11 4.12
C ALA A 32 -13.78 -5.71 5.54
N GLN A 33 -12.64 -6.24 5.96
CA GLN A 33 -12.03 -5.99 7.28
C GLN A 33 -10.91 -4.94 7.24
N ALA A 34 -10.54 -4.47 6.05
CA ALA A 34 -9.61 -3.36 5.88
C ALA A 34 -10.23 -2.05 6.38
N LYS A 35 -9.46 -1.23 7.11
CA LYS A 35 -9.90 0.05 7.64
C LYS A 35 -10.45 0.96 6.54
N PHE A 36 -9.76 1.05 5.40
CA PHE A 36 -10.24 1.71 4.16
C PHE A 36 -9.49 1.20 2.93
N ARG A 37 -8.15 1.16 2.99
CA ARG A 37 -7.30 0.73 1.89
C ARG A 37 -6.08 -0.04 2.40
N CYS A 38 -5.74 -1.13 1.73
CA CYS A 38 -4.46 -1.81 1.93
C CYS A 38 -3.42 -1.27 0.93
N VAL A 39 -2.21 -1.00 1.41
CA VAL A 39 -1.04 -0.63 0.60
C VAL A 39 0.08 -1.62 0.88
N VAL A 40 0.67 -2.17 -0.17
CA VAL A 40 1.78 -3.12 -0.05
C VAL A 40 3.08 -2.40 -0.36
N ASN A 41 4.00 -2.43 0.59
CA ASN A 41 5.33 -1.86 0.45
C ASN A 41 6.22 -2.80 -0.38
N VAL A 42 6.56 -2.35 -1.59
CA VAL A 42 7.44 -3.08 -2.52
C VAL A 42 8.89 -2.63 -2.44
N GLY A 43 9.22 -1.61 -1.65
CA GLY A 43 10.53 -0.96 -1.68
C GLY A 43 11.68 -1.89 -1.27
N LYS A 44 11.56 -2.53 -0.10
CA LYS A 44 12.57 -3.48 0.39
C LYS A 44 12.76 -4.67 -0.56
N TRP A 45 11.65 -5.23 -1.01
CA TRP A 45 11.66 -6.35 -1.96
C TRP A 45 12.29 -5.96 -3.30
N ALA A 46 11.93 -4.80 -3.85
CA ALA A 46 12.49 -4.28 -5.10
C ALA A 46 13.99 -4.01 -4.99
N GLN A 47 14.45 -3.46 -3.85
CA GLN A 47 15.88 -3.25 -3.59
C GLN A 47 16.64 -4.59 -3.52
N ALA A 48 16.10 -5.58 -2.81
CA ALA A 48 16.71 -6.90 -2.70
C ALA A 48 16.79 -7.66 -4.05
N ASN A 49 15.86 -7.38 -4.98
CA ASN A 49 15.80 -8.01 -6.29
C ASN A 49 16.45 -7.16 -7.41
N GLY A 50 17.16 -6.07 -7.06
CA GLY A 50 17.85 -5.21 -8.03
C GLY A 50 16.91 -4.44 -8.98
N LEU A 51 15.65 -4.26 -8.60
CA LEU A 51 14.63 -3.55 -9.38
C LEU A 51 14.52 -2.06 -9.01
N TRP A 52 15.16 -1.65 -7.91
CA TRP A 52 15.20 -0.27 -7.45
C TRP A 52 16.63 0.28 -7.59
N LYS A 53 16.78 1.43 -8.27
CA LYS A 53 18.04 2.16 -8.41
C LYS A 53 18.23 3.17 -7.28
#